data_AF-A0A6L8GS81-F1
#
_entry.id   AF-A0A6L8GS81-F1
#
_cell.length_a   1.000
_cell.length_b   1.000
_cell.length_c   1.000
_cell.angle_alpha   90.00
_cell.angle_beta   90.00
_cell.angle_gamma   90.00
#
_symmetry.space_group_name_H-M   'P 1'
#
loop_
_entity.id
_entity.type
_entity.pdbx_description
1 polymer ?
#
loop_
_entity_poly.entity_id
_entity_poly.type
_entity_poly.pdbx_seq_one_letter_code
_entity_poly.pdbx_strand_id
1 'polypeptide(L)'
;MTSKGANHAAQKHGTPPVLGLIVNDSKPKALAATEILAQRFGKAGWRVERTASAGGLVGFASPEGPLRGIRYDSCVPGNFHPGITMAIVLGGDGTVLSAARQTAPIGVPMLAVNT
;
A
#
# COMPACT_ATOMS: atom_id res chain seq x y z
N MET A 1 16.18 7.21 -43.02
CA MET A 1 15.84 8.22 -41.99
C MET A 1 15.94 7.54 -40.63
N THR A 2 17.00 7.89 -39.90
CA THR A 2 17.28 7.44 -38.54
C THR A 2 16.39 8.14 -37.53
N SER A 3 15.86 7.41 -36.55
CA SER A 3 15.95 7.86 -35.15
C SER A 3 16.05 6.65 -34.21
N LYS A 4 17.20 6.60 -33.53
CA LYS A 4 17.46 5.84 -32.30
C LYS A 4 16.89 6.63 -31.12
N GLY A 5 16.49 5.91 -30.07
CA GLY A 5 16.22 6.43 -28.71
C GLY A 5 14.89 5.86 -28.21
N ALA A 6 14.80 5.06 -27.16
CA ALA A 6 15.54 5.17 -25.91
C ALA A 6 16.08 3.83 -25.42
N ASN A 7 17.31 3.94 -24.94
CA ASN A 7 18.07 2.97 -24.18
C ASN A 7 17.29 2.58 -22.90
N HIS A 8 16.64 1.40 -22.87
CA HIS A 8 16.24 0.82 -21.59
C HIS A 8 17.51 0.33 -20.93
N ALA A 9 17.98 1.11 -19.97
CA ALA A 9 19.12 0.82 -19.12
C ALA A 9 19.07 -0.64 -18.66
N ALA A 10 20.23 -1.29 -18.72
CA ALA A 10 20.50 -2.63 -18.23
C ALA A 10 19.71 -2.93 -16.94
N GLN A 11 18.88 -3.97 -17.02
CA GLN A 11 18.14 -4.51 -15.89
C GLN A 11 19.15 -4.98 -14.85
N LYS A 12 19.35 -4.18 -13.79
CA LYS A 12 20.13 -4.61 -12.63
C LYS A 12 19.43 -5.85 -12.06
N HIS A 13 20.14 -6.97 -11.96
CA HIS A 13 19.69 -8.20 -11.29
C HIS A 13 19.55 -7.97 -9.77
N GLY A 14 18.54 -7.20 -9.37
CA GLY A 14 18.10 -7.04 -7.99
C GLY A 14 16.67 -7.55 -7.82
N THR A 15 16.28 -7.84 -6.58
CA THR A 15 14.87 -8.16 -6.25
C THR A 15 13.97 -7.04 -6.75
N PRO A 16 12.85 -7.35 -7.45
CA PRO A 16 11.96 -6.32 -7.99
C PRO A 16 11.42 -5.45 -6.85
N PRO A 17 11.26 -4.13 -7.06
CA PRO A 17 10.64 -3.26 -6.07
C PRO A 17 9.19 -3.69 -5.82
N VAL A 18 8.73 -3.50 -4.58
CA VAL A 18 7.40 -3.92 -4.15
C VAL A 18 6.54 -2.70 -3.87
N LEU A 19 5.37 -2.63 -4.49
CA LEU A 19 4.33 -1.63 -4.24
C LEU A 19 3.24 -2.21 -3.35
N GLY A 20 2.92 -1.55 -2.24
CA GLY A 20 1.74 -1.86 -1.44
C GLY A 20 0.51 -1.09 -1.95
N LEU A 21 -0.65 -1.74 -2.03
CA LEU A 21 -1.94 -1.10 -2.30
C LEU A 21 -2.86 -1.34 -1.09
N ILE A 22 -3.31 -0.26 -0.46
CA ILE A 22 -4.27 -0.29 0.65
C ILE A 22 -5.58 0.32 0.15
N VAL A 23 -6.64 -0.49 0.06
CA VAL A 23 -7.81 -0.14 -0.73
C VAL A 23 -9.07 -0.12 0.12
N ASN A 24 -9.90 0.91 -0.03
CA ASN A 24 -11.27 0.88 0.45
C ASN A 24 -12.15 0.10 -0.55
N ASP A 25 -12.32 -1.19 -0.30
CA ASP A 25 -13.04 -2.10 -1.19
C ASP A 25 -14.55 -1.78 -1.31
N SER A 26 -15.12 -0.96 -0.42
CA SER A 26 -16.51 -0.50 -0.54
C SER A 26 -16.70 0.60 -1.60
N LYS A 27 -15.60 1.15 -2.15
CA LYS A 27 -15.65 2.25 -3.13
C LYS A 27 -15.27 1.75 -4.54
N PRO A 28 -16.20 1.78 -5.52
CA PRO A 28 -15.91 1.35 -6.89
C PRO A 28 -14.73 2.10 -7.54
N LYS A 29 -14.59 3.40 -7.26
CA LYS A 29 -13.46 4.22 -7.77
C LYS A 29 -12.11 3.74 -7.24
N ALA A 30 -12.05 3.31 -5.97
CA ALA A 30 -10.83 2.79 -5.37
C ALA A 30 -10.42 1.45 -6.01
N LEU A 31 -11.39 0.56 -6.26
CA LEU A 31 -11.17 -0.70 -6.96
C LEU A 31 -10.68 -0.48 -8.39
N ALA A 32 -11.32 0.42 -9.16
CA ALA A 32 -10.90 0.73 -10.52
C ALA A 32 -9.47 1.30 -10.56
N ALA A 33 -9.11 2.20 -9.63
CA ALA A 33 -7.76 2.74 -9.52
C ALA A 33 -6.73 1.65 -9.15
N THR A 34 -7.11 0.70 -8.28
CA THR A 34 -6.27 -0.44 -7.87
C THR A 34 -5.86 -1.28 -9.07
N GLU A 35 -6.83 -1.66 -9.92
CA GLU A 35 -6.56 -2.46 -11.11
C GLU A 35 -5.62 -1.75 -12.10
N ILE A 36 -5.87 -0.46 -12.33
CA ILE A 36 -5.02 0.36 -13.22
C ILE A 36 -3.59 0.44 -12.68
N LEU A 37 -3.42 0.67 -11.38
CA LEU A 37 -2.11 0.77 -10.75
C LEU A 37 -1.39 -0.58 -10.75
N ALA A 38 -2.06 -1.64 -10.33
CA ALA A 38 -1.50 -2.99 -10.32
C ALA A 38 -1.00 -3.40 -11.71
N GLN A 39 -1.79 -3.14 -12.75
CA GLN A 39 -1.41 -3.44 -14.12
C GLN A 39 -0.21 -2.60 -14.58
N ARG A 40 -0.19 -1.29 -14.31
CA ARG A 40 0.90 -0.39 -14.75
C ARG A 40 2.22 -0.72 -14.06
N PHE A 41 2.20 -0.91 -12.74
CA PHE A 41 3.40 -1.25 -11.98
C PHE A 41 3.89 -2.67 -12.28
N GLY A 42 2.98 -3.64 -12.43
CA GLY A 42 3.32 -4.99 -12.88
C GLY A 42 4.02 -5.00 -14.24
N LYS A 43 3.50 -4.23 -15.22
CA LYS A 43 4.16 -4.04 -16.54
C LYS A 43 5.53 -3.36 -16.44
N ALA A 44 5.74 -2.52 -15.43
CA ALA A 44 7.02 -1.88 -15.16
C ALA A 44 8.00 -2.77 -14.37
N GLY A 45 7.65 -4.03 -14.09
CA GLY A 45 8.52 -4.98 -13.38
C GLY A 45 8.45 -4.89 -11.85
N TRP A 46 7.44 -4.23 -11.30
CA TRP A 46 7.22 -4.18 -9.85
C TRP A 46 6.35 -5.35 -9.39
N ARG A 47 6.63 -5.85 -8.18
CA ARG A 47 5.69 -6.73 -7.48
C ARG A 47 4.63 -5.86 -6.79
N VAL A 48 3.37 -6.28 -6.82
CA VAL A 48 2.26 -5.54 -6.23
C VAL A 48 1.60 -6.39 -5.16
N GLU A 49 1.59 -5.87 -3.93
CA GLU A 49 0.95 -6.46 -2.76
C GLU A 49 -0.31 -5.66 -2.43
N ARG A 50 -1.47 -6.30 -2.38
CA ARG A 50 -2.73 -5.63 -2.05
C ARG A 50 -3.24 -6.07 -0.69
N THR A 51 -3.85 -5.15 0.04
CA THR A 51 -4.64 -5.44 1.23
C THR A 51 -5.86 -4.51 1.28
N ALA A 52 -6.92 -4.97 1.94
CA ALA A 52 -8.03 -4.10 2.27
C ALA A 52 -7.58 -3.11 3.34
N SER A 53 -8.06 -1.88 3.25
CA SER A 53 -8.03 -0.97 4.39
C SER A 53 -8.82 -1.64 5.51
N ALA A 54 -8.16 -1.92 6.64
CA ALA A 54 -8.81 -2.40 7.85
C ALA A 54 -9.70 -1.27 8.43
N GLY A 55 -10.83 -1.02 7.77
CA GLY A 55 -11.80 -0.03 8.17
C GLY A 55 -12.18 -0.27 9.61
N GLY A 56 -11.69 0.60 10.50
CA GLY A 56 -12.10 0.56 11.90
C GLY A 56 -11.56 -0.61 12.72
N LEU A 57 -10.24 -0.86 12.74
CA LEU A 57 -9.60 -1.17 14.03
C LEU A 57 -9.67 0.10 14.92
N VAL A 58 -10.91 0.44 15.30
CA VAL A 58 -11.34 1.46 16.29
C VAL A 58 -10.83 1.07 17.69
N GLY A 59 -10.32 -0.15 17.83
CA GLY A 59 -9.88 -0.74 19.07
C GLY A 59 -8.71 -0.07 19.79
N PHE A 60 -7.95 0.80 19.13
CA PHE A 60 -6.89 1.57 19.77
C PHE A 60 -7.37 2.86 20.43
N ALA A 61 -8.63 3.26 20.24
CA ALA A 61 -9.15 4.53 20.77
C ALA A 61 -9.64 4.47 22.22
N SER A 62 -9.75 3.29 22.84
CA SER A 62 -10.19 3.14 24.23
C SER A 62 -9.04 2.72 25.14
N PRO A 63 -8.55 3.62 26.02
CA PRO A 63 -7.52 3.32 27.02
C PRO A 63 -7.89 2.17 27.97
N GLU A 64 -9.19 1.96 28.16
CA GLU A 64 -9.80 1.00 29.11
C GLU A 64 -10.30 -0.29 28.43
N GLY A 65 -10.07 -0.47 27.13
CA GLY A 65 -10.62 -1.60 26.36
C GLY A 65 -9.77 -2.87 26.41
N PRO A 66 -10.36 -4.06 26.09
CA PRO A 66 -9.65 -5.35 26.06
C PRO A 66 -8.44 -5.41 25.11
N LEU A 67 -8.27 -4.39 24.26
CA LEU A 67 -7.28 -4.31 23.19
C LEU A 67 -5.99 -3.61 23.64
N ARG A 68 -5.88 -3.24 24.93
CA ARG A 68 -4.68 -2.65 25.55
C ARG A 68 -3.40 -3.48 25.35
N GLY A 69 -3.55 -4.81 25.19
CA GLY A 69 -2.45 -5.74 24.92
C GLY A 69 -2.12 -5.94 23.43
N ILE A 70 -2.95 -5.43 22.52
CA ILE A 70 -2.69 -5.53 21.08
C ILE A 70 -1.63 -4.48 20.73
N ARG A 71 -0.48 -4.98 20.29
CA ARG A 71 0.64 -4.13 19.89
C ARG A 71 0.26 -3.37 18.62
N TYR A 72 0.74 -2.13 18.48
CA TYR A 72 0.45 -1.30 17.31
C TYR A 72 0.95 -1.95 15.99
N ASP A 73 1.92 -2.86 16.06
CA ASP A 73 2.38 -3.71 14.95
C ASP A 73 1.34 -4.74 14.47
N SER A 74 0.32 -5.06 15.27
CA SER A 74 -0.75 -5.99 14.91
C SER A 74 -1.69 -5.42 13.85
N CYS A 75 -1.59 -4.11 13.58
CA CYS A 75 -2.24 -3.50 12.43
C CYS A 75 -1.52 -3.79 11.11
N VAL A 76 -0.26 -4.24 11.11
CA VAL A 76 0.49 -4.51 9.88
C VAL A 76 -0.14 -5.69 9.14
N PRO A 77 -0.57 -5.53 7.87
CA PRO A 77 -1.06 -6.63 7.05
C PRO A 77 -0.02 -7.74 6.92
N GLY A 78 -0.44 -9.00 6.89
CA GLY A 78 0.49 -10.14 6.82
C GLY A 78 1.38 -10.17 5.58
N ASN A 79 0.96 -9.53 4.48
CA ASN A 79 1.76 -9.37 3.26
C ASN A 79 2.57 -8.06 3.20
N PHE A 80 2.52 -7.23 4.24
CA PHE A 80 3.29 -6.00 4.34
C PHE A 80 4.56 -6.24 5.16
N HIS A 81 5.67 -5.73 4.65
CA HIS A 81 6.99 -5.88 5.27
C HIS A 81 7.84 -4.62 5.02
N PRO A 82 8.90 -4.36 5.81
CA PRO A 82 9.74 -3.17 5.67
C PRO A 82 10.46 -3.00 4.32
N GLY A 83 10.44 -4.03 3.46
CA GLY A 83 11.01 -4.00 2.11
C GLY A 83 10.06 -3.50 1.03
N ILE A 84 8.82 -3.13 1.39
CA ILE A 84 7.91 -2.43 0.48
C ILE A 84 8.44 -1.02 0.24
N THR A 85 8.57 -0.65 -1.04
CA THR A 85 9.12 0.66 -1.44
C THR A 85 8.20 1.82 -1.03
N MET A 86 6.89 1.63 -1.21
CA MET A 86 5.85 2.60 -0.87
C MET A 86 4.48 1.90 -0.84
N ALA A 87 3.55 2.42 -0.06
CA ALA A 87 2.13 2.07 -0.13
C ALA A 87 1.31 3.18 -0.79
N ILE A 88 0.45 2.86 -1.77
CA ILE A 88 -0.58 3.76 -2.26
C ILE A 88 -1.89 3.43 -1.55
N VAL A 89 -2.50 4.44 -0.94
CA VAL A 89 -3.75 4.32 -0.18
C VAL A 89 -4.88 4.91 -1.02
N LEU A 90 -5.89 4.10 -1.32
CA LEU A 90 -7.04 4.45 -2.17
C LEU A 90 -8.31 4.44 -1.33
N GLY A 91 -8.78 5.60 -0.89
CA GLY A 91 -9.95 5.69 -0.03
C GLY A 91 -10.24 7.10 0.46
N GLY A 92 -10.90 7.24 1.61
CA GLY A 92 -11.12 8.54 2.27
C GLY A 92 -10.30 8.68 3.55
N ASP A 93 -10.62 9.67 4.39
CA ASP A 93 -9.85 9.95 5.62
C ASP A 93 -9.71 8.75 6.55
N GLY A 94 -10.80 8.01 6.77
CA GLY A 94 -10.77 6.78 7.59
C GLY A 94 -9.83 5.70 7.03
N THR A 95 -9.69 5.63 5.71
CA THR A 95 -8.74 4.73 5.02
C THR A 95 -7.31 5.20 5.24
N VAL A 96 -7.05 6.50 5.13
CA VAL A 96 -5.71 7.09 5.37
C VAL A 96 -5.27 6.88 6.82
N LEU A 97 -6.16 7.15 7.79
CA LEU A 97 -5.87 6.93 9.21
C LEU A 97 -5.63 5.46 9.53
N SER A 98 -6.36 4.54 8.89
CA SER A 98 -6.11 3.11 9.00
C SER A 98 -4.74 2.75 8.42
N ALA A 99 -4.45 3.18 7.20
CA ALA A 99 -3.19 2.90 6.52
C ALA A 99 -1.96 3.40 7.29
N ALA A 100 -2.08 4.54 8.00
CA ALA A 100 -1.05 5.04 8.90
C ALA A 100 -0.68 4.03 9.99
N ARG A 101 -1.67 3.38 10.63
CA ARG A 101 -1.40 2.31 11.61
C ARG A 101 -0.80 1.06 10.98
N GLN A 102 -1.10 0.79 9.71
CA GLN A 102 -0.62 -0.40 8.99
C GLN A 102 0.83 -0.26 8.51
N THR A 103 1.29 0.97 8.21
CA THR A 103 2.57 1.23 7.53
C THR A 103 3.62 1.89 8.43
N ALA A 104 3.21 2.74 9.38
CA ALA A 104 4.13 3.36 10.34
C ALA A 104 4.97 2.35 11.14
N PRO A 105 4.45 1.20 11.61
CA PRO A 105 5.24 0.24 12.38
C PRO A 105 6.42 -0.38 11.60
N ILE A 106 6.31 -0.42 10.27
CA ILE A 106 7.30 -1.01 9.38
C ILE A 106 8.06 0.04 8.55
N GLY A 107 7.86 1.33 8.82
CA GLY A 107 8.58 2.43 8.16
C GLY A 107 8.28 2.58 6.66
N VAL A 108 7.16 2.05 6.17
CA VAL A 108 6.80 2.15 4.75
C VAL A 108 6.18 3.51 4.47
N PRO A 109 6.72 4.31 3.52
CA PRO A 109 6.12 5.59 3.16
C PRO A 109 4.79 5.39 2.44
N MET A 110 3.87 6.34 2.58
CA MET A 110 2.56 6.27 1.93
C MET A 110 2.26 7.47 1.03
N LEU A 111 1.54 7.21 -0.06
CA LEU A 111 0.87 8.21 -0.89
C LEU A 111 -0.63 7.99 -0.80
N ALA A 112 -1.35 8.92 -0.19
CA ALA A 112 -2.80 8.86 -0.10
C ALA A 112 -3.47 9.54 -1.30
N VAL A 113 -4.41 8.85 -1.93
CA VAL A 113 -5.25 9.37 -3.01
C VAL A 113 -6.71 9.26 -2.57
N ASN A 114 -7.38 10.40 -2.50
CA ASN A 114 -8.79 10.43 -2.15
C ASN A 114 -9.63 9.95 -3.35
N THR A 115 -10.44 8.91 -3.14
CA THR A 115 -11.22 8.23 -4.19
C THR A 115 -12.70 8.14 -3.86
#